data_AF-B4DA30-F1
#
_entry.id   AF-B4DA30-F1
#
_cell.length_a   1.000
_cell.length_b   1.000
_cell.length_c   1.000
_cell.angle_alpha   90.00
_cell.angle_beta   90.00
_cell.angle_gamma   90.00
#
_symmetry.space_group_name_H-M   'P 1'
#
loop_
_entity.id
_entity.type
_entity.pdbx_description
1 polymer ?
#
loop_
_entity_poly.entity_id
_entity_poly.type
_entity_poly.pdbx_seq_one_letter_code
_entity_poly.pdbx_strand_id
1 'polypeptide(L)'
;MTALARAGLPVTTKQLHDLGNLLLAFVIFWIYVSFGQFLIIWSGNLPREISWYLPRSAGGWQYIAVALATLQFLIPFFLLLSRARKQHARRLLPVAVMIFSTNVIEVFWLIVPSLRPTGFHVAWLDVVAFVGLGGLWVGAFLGFSKRQLAAALPAGKEETHG
;
A
#
# COMPACT_ATOMS: atom_id res chain seq x y z
N MET A 1 -17.24 34.80 -13.31
CA MET A 1 -17.65 33.91 -12.21
C MET A 1 -17.25 32.42 -12.38
N THR A 2 -16.34 31.99 -13.29
CA THR A 2 -16.42 30.55 -13.67
C THR A 2 -15.19 29.84 -14.26
N ALA A 3 -13.97 30.38 -14.22
CA ALA A 3 -12.81 29.68 -14.80
C ALA A 3 -12.00 28.86 -13.77
N LEU A 4 -11.80 29.39 -12.55
CA LEU A 4 -10.95 28.77 -11.53
C LEU A 4 -11.73 28.10 -10.37
N ALA A 5 -13.03 27.92 -10.52
CA ALA A 5 -13.76 26.91 -9.75
C ALA A 5 -13.56 25.48 -10.32
N ARG A 6 -12.76 25.32 -11.38
CA ARG A 6 -12.80 24.16 -12.30
C ARG A 6 -11.50 23.35 -12.44
N ALA A 7 -10.48 23.57 -11.62
CA ALA A 7 -9.32 22.67 -11.56
C ALA A 7 -9.61 21.38 -10.75
N GLY A 8 -10.86 21.17 -10.32
CA GLY A 8 -11.39 19.84 -10.04
C GLY A 8 -11.56 19.09 -11.36
N LEU A 9 -10.45 18.79 -12.05
CA LEU A 9 -10.47 17.95 -13.24
C LEU A 9 -11.11 16.64 -12.83
N PRO A 10 -12.34 16.33 -13.31
CA PRO A 10 -13.01 15.11 -12.92
C PRO A 10 -12.07 13.97 -13.33
N VAL A 11 -11.69 13.12 -12.36
CA VAL A 11 -10.80 12.00 -12.61
C VAL A 11 -11.39 11.20 -13.76
N THR A 12 -10.68 11.16 -14.89
CA THR A 12 -11.23 10.54 -16.09
C THR A 12 -11.28 9.03 -15.91
N THR A 13 -12.26 8.39 -16.55
CA THR A 13 -12.35 6.93 -16.59
C THR A 13 -11.07 6.28 -17.11
N LYS A 14 -10.36 6.96 -18.04
CA LYS A 14 -9.07 6.52 -18.56
C LYS A 14 -7.99 6.55 -17.48
N GLN A 15 -7.84 7.65 -16.74
CA GLN A 15 -6.89 7.75 -15.63
C GLN A 15 -7.15 6.71 -14.54
N LEU A 16 -8.42 6.48 -14.17
CA LEU A 16 -8.78 5.41 -13.22
C LEU A 16 -8.41 4.02 -13.75
N HIS A 17 -8.66 3.78 -15.03
CA HIS A 17 -8.30 2.52 -15.66
C HIS A 17 -6.78 2.30 -15.65
N ASP A 18 -6.01 3.33 -16.01
CA ASP A 18 -4.54 3.30 -16.03
C ASP A 18 -3.99 3.07 -14.60
N LEU A 19 -4.55 3.71 -13.58
CA LEU A 19 -4.22 3.45 -12.17
C LEU A 19 -4.57 2.01 -11.73
N GLY A 20 -5.71 1.48 -12.17
CA GLY A 20 -6.08 0.09 -11.90
C GLY A 20 -5.15 -0.93 -12.57
N ASN A 21 -4.58 -0.60 -13.74
CA ASN A 21 -3.55 -1.40 -14.40
C ASN A 21 -2.22 -1.31 -13.65
N LEU A 22 -1.83 -0.12 -13.21
CA LEU A 22 -0.64 0.09 -12.39
C LEU A 22 -0.71 -0.72 -11.09
N LEU A 23 -1.85 -0.66 -10.39
CA LEU A 23 -2.08 -1.41 -9.15
C LEU A 23 -1.99 -2.92 -9.39
N LEU A 24 -2.57 -3.42 -10.48
CA LEU A 24 -2.44 -4.83 -10.86
C LEU A 24 -0.97 -5.21 -11.15
N ALA A 25 -0.25 -4.37 -11.89
CA ALA A 25 1.16 -4.59 -12.18
C ALA A 25 2.00 -4.66 -10.90
N PHE A 26 1.74 -3.77 -9.93
CA PHE A 26 2.41 -3.81 -8.62
C PHE A 26 2.05 -5.05 -7.81
N VAL A 27 0.80 -5.52 -7.84
CA VAL A 27 0.40 -6.78 -7.19
C VAL A 27 1.16 -7.97 -7.79
N ILE A 28 1.28 -8.03 -9.12
CA ILE A 28 2.04 -9.08 -9.82
C ILE A 28 3.54 -8.97 -9.50
N PHE A 29 4.09 -7.76 -9.51
CA PHE A 29 5.48 -7.51 -9.15
C PHE A 29 5.78 -7.94 -7.71
N TRP A 30 4.87 -7.61 -6.78
CA TRP A 30 5.01 -7.98 -5.38
C TRP A 30 5.08 -9.50 -5.20
N ILE A 31 4.15 -10.27 -5.80
CA ILE A 31 4.21 -11.73 -5.67
C ILE A 31 5.48 -12.29 -6.31
N TYR A 32 5.94 -11.72 -7.42
CA TYR A 32 7.18 -12.14 -8.08
C TYR A 32 8.38 -12.00 -7.13
N VAL A 33 8.55 -10.83 -6.50
CA VAL A 33 9.67 -10.60 -5.57
C VAL A 33 9.52 -11.44 -4.30
N SER A 34 8.35 -11.43 -3.66
CA SER A 34 8.12 -12.11 -2.38
C SER A 34 8.23 -13.63 -2.50
N PHE A 35 7.63 -14.22 -3.55
CA PHE A 35 7.73 -15.64 -3.80
C PHE A 35 9.13 -16.04 -4.29
N GLY A 36 9.75 -15.22 -5.14
CA GLY A 36 11.13 -15.44 -5.60
C GLY A 36 12.12 -15.48 -4.43
N GLN A 37 12.04 -14.51 -3.51
CA GLN A 37 12.85 -14.49 -2.29
C GLN A 37 12.65 -15.76 -1.46
N PHE A 38 11.39 -16.18 -1.26
CA PHE A 38 11.09 -17.40 -0.53
C PHE A 38 11.72 -18.64 -1.19
N LEU A 39 11.56 -18.79 -2.51
CA LEU A 39 12.11 -19.94 -3.25
C LEU A 39 13.63 -20.01 -3.19
N ILE A 40 14.32 -18.87 -3.33
CA ILE A 40 15.80 -18.83 -3.27
C ILE A 40 16.28 -19.31 -1.90
N ILE A 41 15.70 -18.78 -0.82
CA ILE A 41 16.13 -19.11 0.55
C ILE A 41 15.77 -20.55 0.91
N TRP A 42 14.58 -21.01 0.49
CA TRP A 42 14.16 -22.39 0.69
C TRP A 42 15.06 -23.37 -0.08
N SER A 43 15.38 -23.07 -1.35
CA SER A 43 16.25 -23.91 -2.18
C SER A 43 17.71 -23.90 -1.72
N GLY A 44 18.20 -22.77 -1.22
CA GLY A 44 19.57 -22.63 -0.71
C GLY A 44 19.78 -23.28 0.66
N ASN A 45 18.74 -23.28 1.50
CA ASN A 45 18.70 -23.87 2.85
C ASN A 45 19.93 -23.54 3.72
N LEU A 46 20.47 -22.32 3.57
CA LEU A 46 21.63 -21.84 4.32
C LEU A 46 21.19 -21.52 5.76
N PRO A 47 21.89 -22.03 6.80
CA PRO A 47 21.49 -21.85 8.21
C PRO A 47 21.27 -20.39 8.62
N ARG A 48 22.08 -19.48 8.07
CA ARG A 48 21.99 -18.04 8.32
C ARG A 48 20.70 -17.44 7.76
N GLU A 49 20.28 -17.85 6.57
CA GLU A 49 19.13 -17.26 5.86
C GLU A 49 17.80 -17.85 6.37
N ILE A 50 17.75 -19.16 6.59
CA ILE A 50 16.54 -19.82 7.08
C ILE A 50 16.18 -19.44 8.52
N SER A 51 17.17 -19.02 9.33
CA SER A 51 16.95 -18.54 10.70
C SER A 51 15.91 -17.42 10.81
N TRP A 52 15.77 -16.61 9.75
CA TRP A 52 14.75 -15.56 9.68
C TRP A 52 13.34 -16.11 9.36
N TYR A 53 13.24 -17.18 8.57
CA TYR A 53 11.94 -17.80 8.21
C TYR A 53 11.40 -18.73 9.29
N LEU A 54 12.26 -19.36 10.09
CA LEU A 54 11.89 -20.27 11.19
C LEU A 54 10.85 -19.70 12.18
N PRO A 55 11.02 -18.50 12.77
CA PRO A 55 10.01 -17.94 13.66
C PRO A 55 8.71 -17.53 12.93
N ARG A 56 8.76 -17.39 11.60
CA ARG A 56 7.63 -16.99 10.75
C ARG A 56 6.83 -18.17 10.21
N SER A 57 7.42 -19.36 10.19
CA SER A 57 6.77 -20.61 9.82
C SER A 57 6.12 -21.34 11.01
N ALA A 58 6.25 -20.82 12.23
CA ALA A 58 5.71 -21.41 13.44
C ALA A 58 4.99 -20.37 14.34
N GLY A 59 4.42 -20.82 15.46
CA GLY A 59 3.90 -19.91 16.51
C GLY A 59 2.71 -19.03 16.10
N GLY A 60 1.96 -19.42 15.08
CA GLY A 60 0.79 -18.69 14.54
C GLY A 60 1.10 -17.76 13.37
N TRP A 61 2.38 -17.39 13.16
CA TRP A 61 2.80 -16.50 12.07
C TRP A 61 2.59 -17.09 10.66
N GLN A 62 2.56 -18.42 10.55
CA GLN A 62 2.24 -19.14 9.32
C GLN A 62 0.83 -18.79 8.78
N TYR A 63 -0.16 -18.59 9.67
CA TYR A 63 -1.52 -18.25 9.25
C TYR A 63 -1.58 -16.83 8.69
N ILE A 64 -0.79 -15.93 9.27
CA ILE A 64 -0.64 -14.56 8.76
C ILE A 64 0.06 -14.59 7.40
N ALA A 65 1.09 -15.41 7.22
CA ALA A 65 1.77 -15.54 5.92
C ALA A 65 0.80 -16.01 4.81
N VAL A 66 -0.05 -17.00 5.09
CA VAL A 66 -1.07 -17.48 4.14
C VAL A 66 -2.15 -16.40 3.91
N ALA A 67 -2.58 -15.72 4.97
CA ALA A 67 -3.53 -14.62 4.85
C ALA A 67 -2.95 -13.48 3.99
N LEU A 68 -1.68 -13.11 4.17
CA LEU A 68 -0.98 -12.11 3.36
C LEU A 68 -0.93 -12.53 1.90
N ALA A 69 -0.49 -13.76 1.59
CA ALA A 69 -0.47 -14.26 0.21
C ALA A 69 -1.87 -14.20 -0.44
N THR A 70 -2.93 -14.46 0.32
CA THR A 70 -4.31 -14.44 -0.19
C THR A 70 -4.85 -13.01 -0.35
N LEU A 71 -4.70 -12.16 0.66
CA LEU A 71 -5.25 -10.81 0.73
C LEU A 71 -4.45 -9.79 -0.09
N GLN A 72 -3.14 -10.00 -0.24
CA GLN A 72 -2.23 -9.10 -0.96
C GLN A 72 -2.14 -9.44 -2.45
N PHE A 73 -2.19 -10.73 -2.78
CA PHE A 73 -2.06 -11.20 -4.15
C PHE A 73 -3.36 -11.79 -4.69
N LEU A 74 -3.82 -12.92 -4.15
CA LEU A 74 -4.85 -13.73 -4.80
C LEU A 74 -6.16 -12.95 -5.02
N ILE A 75 -6.69 -12.32 -3.98
CA ILE A 75 -7.94 -11.56 -4.06
C ILE A 75 -7.78 -10.29 -4.92
N PRO A 76 -6.79 -9.40 -4.68
CA PRO A 76 -6.53 -8.25 -5.55
C PRO A 76 -6.36 -8.61 -7.01
N PHE A 77 -5.64 -9.69 -7.31
CA PHE A 77 -5.37 -10.13 -8.68
C PHE A 77 -6.68 -10.44 -9.42
N PHE A 78 -7.55 -11.28 -8.86
CA PHE A 78 -8.83 -11.61 -9.51
C PHE A 78 -9.80 -10.43 -9.54
N LEU A 79 -9.81 -9.58 -8.52
CA LEU A 79 -10.63 -8.36 -8.52
C LEU A 79 -10.15 -7.38 -9.60
N LEU A 80 -8.85 -7.16 -9.70
CA LEU A 80 -8.25 -6.27 -10.68
C LEU A 80 -8.14 -6.88 -12.07
N LEU A 81 -8.42 -8.16 -12.30
CA LEU A 81 -8.46 -8.68 -13.68
C LEU A 81 -9.65 -8.10 -14.48
N SER A 82 -10.73 -7.72 -13.79
CA SER A 82 -11.93 -7.17 -14.42
C SER A 82 -11.75 -5.72 -14.87
N ARG A 83 -11.86 -5.48 -16.19
CA ARG A 83 -11.85 -4.14 -16.80
C ARG A 83 -12.90 -3.20 -16.18
N ALA A 84 -14.10 -3.70 -15.90
CA ALA A 84 -15.21 -2.92 -15.36
C ALA A 84 -14.96 -2.43 -13.92
N ARG A 85 -14.08 -3.08 -13.15
CA ARG A 85 -13.69 -2.61 -11.81
C ARG A 85 -12.67 -1.47 -11.88
N LYS A 86 -11.78 -1.47 -12.87
CA LYS A 86 -10.76 -0.42 -13.06
C LYS A 86 -11.32 0.92 -13.53
N GLN A 87 -12.52 0.93 -14.11
CA GLN A 87 -13.13 2.13 -14.69
C GLN A 87 -13.99 2.93 -13.70
N HIS A 88 -14.25 2.39 -12.50
CA HIS A 88 -15.13 3.03 -11.52
C HIS A 88 -14.43 3.19 -10.16
N ALA A 89 -14.22 4.43 -9.72
CA ALA A 89 -13.57 4.75 -8.46
C ALA A 89 -14.22 4.03 -7.26
N ARG A 90 -15.55 3.95 -7.22
CA ARG A 90 -16.29 3.27 -6.13
C ARG A 90 -15.99 1.77 -6.02
N ARG A 91 -15.59 1.12 -7.13
CA ARG A 91 -15.23 -0.30 -7.15
C ARG A 91 -13.72 -0.51 -6.93
N LEU A 92 -12.90 0.44 -7.35
CA LEU A 92 -11.45 0.40 -7.20
C LEU A 92 -10.98 0.75 -5.78
N LEU A 93 -11.64 1.72 -5.13
CA LEU A 93 -11.31 2.19 -3.78
C LEU A 93 -11.24 1.07 -2.73
N PRO A 94 -12.24 0.18 -2.57
CA PRO A 94 -12.15 -0.88 -1.56
C PRO A 94 -10.98 -1.84 -1.82
N VAL A 95 -10.63 -2.09 -3.09
CA VAL A 95 -9.47 -2.92 -3.45
C VAL A 95 -8.16 -2.23 -3.06
N ALA A 96 -8.04 -0.93 -3.34
CA ALA A 96 -6.87 -0.14 -2.97
C ALA A 96 -6.70 -0.06 -1.45
N VAL A 97 -7.79 0.17 -0.69
CA VAL A 97 -7.78 0.18 0.78
C VAL A 97 -7.38 -1.19 1.32
N MET A 98 -7.92 -2.28 0.78
CA MET A 98 -7.58 -3.64 1.19
C MET A 98 -6.10 -3.95 0.96
N ILE A 99 -5.53 -3.59 -0.21
CA ILE A 99 -4.10 -3.76 -0.50
C ILE A 99 -3.27 -2.92 0.48
N PHE A 100 -3.66 -1.67 0.72
CA PHE A 100 -2.95 -0.80 1.67
C PHE A 100 -2.95 -1.38 3.09
N SER A 101 -4.11 -1.79 3.60
CA SER A 101 -4.23 -2.42 4.93
C SER A 101 -3.42 -3.71 5.02
N THR A 102 -3.41 -4.51 3.97
CA THR A 102 -2.63 -5.76 3.94
C THR A 102 -1.13 -5.48 3.90
N ASN A 103 -0.69 -4.42 3.20
CA ASN A 103 0.69 -3.92 3.24
C ASN A 103 1.14 -3.55 4.67
N VAL A 104 0.27 -2.92 5.44
CA VAL A 104 0.56 -2.59 6.85
C VAL A 104 0.77 -3.86 7.67
N ILE A 105 -0.10 -4.87 7.47
CA ILE A 105 0.02 -6.17 8.13
C ILE A 105 1.30 -6.90 7.68
N GLU A 106 1.69 -6.77 6.42
CA GLU A 106 2.92 -7.33 5.88
C GLU A 106 4.15 -6.73 6.58
N VAL A 107 4.23 -5.40 6.69
CA VAL A 107 5.33 -4.73 7.40
C VAL A 107 5.39 -5.20 8.86
N PHE A 108 4.24 -5.35 9.52
CA PHE A 108 4.16 -5.91 10.87
C PHE A 108 4.71 -7.34 10.92
N TRP A 109 4.32 -8.20 9.98
CA TRP A 109 4.81 -9.58 9.86
C TRP A 109 6.32 -9.66 9.51
N LEU A 110 6.85 -8.68 8.78
CA LEU A 110 8.27 -8.60 8.47
C LEU A 110 9.12 -8.20 9.69
N ILE A 111 8.61 -7.39 10.61
CA ILE A 111 9.39 -6.82 11.72
C ILE A 111 9.20 -7.60 13.03
N VAL A 112 7.95 -7.82 13.45
CA VAL A 112 7.63 -8.24 14.82
C VAL A 112 8.15 -9.62 15.21
N PRO A 113 8.11 -10.66 14.35
CA PRO A 113 8.66 -11.97 14.70
C PRO A 113 10.15 -11.95 15.01
N SER A 114 10.89 -10.96 14.48
CA SER A 114 12.32 -10.78 14.80
C SER A 114 12.56 -10.19 16.19
N LEU A 115 11.60 -9.40 16.71
CA LEU A 115 11.70 -8.75 18.02
C LEU A 115 11.16 -9.63 19.15
N ARG A 116 10.20 -10.51 18.84
CA ARG A 116 9.47 -11.35 19.81
C ARG A 116 9.31 -12.78 19.28
N PRO A 117 10.34 -13.63 19.43
CA PRO A 117 10.31 -15.01 18.91
C PRO A 117 9.38 -15.96 19.71
N THR A 118 8.89 -15.55 20.88
CA THR A 118 8.09 -16.39 21.80
C THR A 118 6.62 -16.56 21.41
N GLY A 119 6.17 -16.00 20.27
CA GLY A 119 4.83 -16.23 19.70
C GLY A 119 4.09 -14.95 19.30
N PHE A 120 2.95 -15.10 18.63
CA PHE A 120 2.16 -13.97 18.12
C PHE A 120 1.46 -13.17 19.24
N HIS A 121 1.94 -11.96 19.50
CA HIS A 121 1.34 -11.03 20.46
C HIS A 121 1.43 -9.59 19.95
N VAL A 122 0.29 -8.90 19.87
CA VAL A 122 0.21 -7.48 19.53
C VAL A 122 0.27 -6.67 20.82
N ALA A 123 1.31 -5.85 20.96
CA ALA A 123 1.39 -4.89 22.06
C ALA A 123 0.65 -3.60 21.69
N TRP A 124 0.10 -2.91 22.68
CA TRP A 124 -0.52 -1.60 22.47
C TRP A 124 0.45 -0.58 21.88
N LEU A 125 1.75 -0.69 22.21
CA LEU A 125 2.82 0.12 21.64
C LEU A 125 2.97 -0.07 20.13
N ASP A 126 2.67 -1.26 19.59
CA ASP A 126 2.76 -1.52 18.15
C ASP A 126 1.68 -0.69 17.41
N VAL A 127 0.49 -0.57 18.01
CA VAL A 127 -0.60 0.28 17.50
C VAL A 127 -0.25 1.75 17.62
N VAL A 128 0.30 2.17 18.77
CA VAL A 128 0.70 3.57 18.99
C VAL A 128 1.84 3.99 18.06
N ALA A 129 2.81 3.12 17.81
CA ALA A 129 3.89 3.37 16.87
C ALA A 129 3.34 3.56 15.45
N PHE A 130 2.43 2.67 15.01
CA PHE A 130 1.80 2.78 13.71
C PHE A 130 0.98 4.06 13.55
N VAL A 131 0.10 4.35 14.52
CA VAL A 131 -0.77 5.54 14.49
C VAL A 131 0.05 6.82 14.65
N GLY A 132 1.06 6.83 15.50
CA GLY A 132 1.93 7.99 15.74
C GLY A 132 2.74 8.36 14.51
N LEU A 133 3.44 7.39 13.91
CA LEU A 133 4.21 7.61 12.68
C LEU A 133 3.30 7.91 11.49
N GLY A 134 2.21 7.16 11.34
CA GLY A 134 1.22 7.37 10.28
C GLY A 134 0.55 8.74 10.38
N GLY A 135 0.17 9.17 11.58
CA GLY A 135 -0.42 10.47 11.84
C GLY A 135 0.55 11.63 11.55
N LEU A 136 1.82 11.49 11.97
CA LEU A 136 2.86 12.47 11.67
C LEU A 136 3.08 12.60 10.16
N TRP A 137 3.15 11.47 9.45
CA TRP A 137 3.32 11.45 8.01
C TRP A 137 2.12 12.09 7.28
N VAL A 138 0.89 11.73 7.66
CA VAL A 138 -0.34 12.32 7.09
C VAL A 138 -0.39 13.82 7.38
N GLY A 139 -0.06 14.25 8.59
CA GLY A 139 0.00 15.67 8.96
C GLY A 139 1.00 16.45 8.11
N ALA A 140 2.21 15.92 7.93
CA ALA A 140 3.25 16.51 7.09
C ALA A 140 2.80 16.57 5.61
N PHE A 141 2.21 15.48 5.10
CA PHE A 141 1.70 15.41 3.73
C PHE A 141 0.60 16.47 3.48
N LEU A 142 -0.41 16.55 4.34
CA LEU A 142 -1.48 17.53 4.22
C LEU A 142 -0.95 18.97 4.33
N GLY A 143 0.02 19.22 5.20
CA GLY A 143 0.71 20.50 5.32
C GLY A 143 1.44 20.87 4.03
N PHE A 144 2.17 19.93 3.45
CA PHE A 144 2.90 20.10 2.18
C PHE A 144 1.94 20.35 1.01
N SER A 145 0.85 19.59 0.88
CA SER A 145 -0.15 19.77 -0.17
C SER A 145 -0.83 21.14 -0.08
N LYS A 146 -1.15 21.61 1.13
CA LYS A 146 -1.72 22.95 1.34
C LYS A 146 -0.75 24.05 0.92
N ARG A 147 0.54 23.92 1.24
CA ARG A 147 1.58 24.88 0.86
C ARG A 147 1.75 24.96 -0.66
N GLN A 148 1.78 23.82 -1.35
CA GLN A 148 1.87 23.79 -2.81
C GLN A 148 0.65 24.42 -3.48
N LEU A 149 -0.55 24.12 -2.99
CA LEU A 149 -1.77 24.72 -3.51
C LEU A 149 -1.77 26.25 -3.35
N ALA A 150 -1.31 26.74 -2.20
CA ALA A 150 -1.19 28.18 -1.94
C ALA A 150 -0.14 28.86 -2.83
N ALA A 151 0.96 28.18 -3.16
CA ALA A 151 2.01 28.69 -4.05
C ALA A 151 1.60 28.71 -5.54
N ALA A 152 0.65 27.87 -5.95
CA ALA A 152 0.14 27.83 -7.33
C ALA A 152 -0.92 28.92 -7.63
N LEU A 153 -1.59 29.45 -6.60
CA LEU A 153 -2.66 30.45 -6.71
C LEU A 153 -2.23 31.91 -7.04
N PRO A 154 -0.99 32.41 -6.79
CA PRO A 154 -0.62 33.81 -7.03
C PRO A 154 -0.28 34.16 -8.49
N ALA A 155 0.09 33.19 -9.35
CA ALA A 155 0.61 33.47 -10.69
C ALA A 155 -0.46 33.83 -11.75
N GLY A 156 -1.75 33.71 -11.43
CA GLY A 156 -2.85 33.89 -12.40
C GLY A 156 -3.51 35.28 -12.41
N LYS A 157 -2.99 36.27 -11.68
CA LYS A 157 -3.64 37.59 -11.51
C LYS A 157 -2.97 38.76 -12.23
N GLU A 158 -1.78 38.59 -12.82
CA GLU A 158 -1.03 39.72 -13.40
C GLU A 158 -1.13 39.86 -14.94
N GLU A 159 -1.63 38.85 -15.67
CA GLU A 159 -1.62 38.87 -17.15
C GLU A 159 -2.93 39.39 -17.82
N THR A 160 -3.92 39.88 -17.07
CA THR A 160 -5.22 40.31 -17.65
C THR A 160 -5.49 41.82 -17.62
N HIS A 161 -4.45 42.66 -17.53
CA HIS A 161 -4.57 44.11 -17.71
C HIS A 161 -3.40 44.66 -18.52
N GLY A 162 -3.54 44.62 -19.85
CA GLY A 162 -2.67 45.27 -20.83
C GLY A 162 -3.42 45.42 -22.14
#